data_AF-S3YAI8-F1
#
_entry.id   AF-S3YAI8-F1
#
_cell.length_a   1.000
_cell.length_b   1.000
_cell.length_c   1.000
_cell.angle_alpha   90.00
_cell.angle_beta   90.00
_cell.angle_gamma   90.00
#
_symmetry.space_group_name_H-M   'P 1'
#
loop_
_entity.id
_entity.type
_entity.pdbx_description
1 polymer ?
#
loop_
_entity_poly.entity_id
_entity_poly.type
_entity_poly.pdbx_seq_one_letter_code
_entity_poly.pdbx_strand_id
1 'polypeptide(L)'
;MNVIINHIEKLSKTSKYIKLYRNFDTKVILRNMGKITGEVDKQYIRFLMETNGASILDYCFLGMKNNQLGINVYDNIRELWQVDNLLTFRFWGVIGTSCGENFGYLDKIDSDGNHFIGYYNTNEPEQVYLVASSFDIFMSKFLKQIENTLKLDENAICIANNDWFLNKEKLIVDDEEMNQYLQNHKTSKYDLLSK
;
A
#
# COMPACT_ATOMS: atom_id res chain seq x y z
N MET A 1 11.42 4.45 -7.22
CA MET A 1 11.66 5.00 -5.85
C MET A 1 11.98 6.50 -5.76
N ASN A 2 13.14 7.06 -6.15
CA ASN A 2 13.46 8.50 -5.92
C ASN A 2 12.39 9.47 -6.42
N VAL A 3 11.79 9.18 -7.59
CA VAL A 3 10.69 9.97 -8.16
C VAL A 3 9.47 10.00 -7.22
N ILE A 4 9.10 8.86 -6.63
CA ILE A 4 7.99 8.73 -5.67
C ILE A 4 8.29 9.57 -4.43
N ILE A 5 9.48 9.44 -3.87
CA ILE A 5 9.89 10.15 -2.67
C ILE A 5 9.88 11.67 -2.88
N ASN A 6 10.45 12.15 -3.99
CA ASN A 6 10.43 13.57 -4.35
C ASN A 6 9.01 14.09 -4.58
N HIS A 7 8.12 13.25 -5.14
CA HIS A 7 6.72 13.62 -5.33
C HIS A 7 6.01 13.80 -3.98
N ILE A 8 6.21 12.90 -3.02
CA ILE A 8 5.64 13.04 -1.67
C ILE A 8 6.17 14.29 -0.97
N GLU A 9 7.47 14.59 -1.08
CA GLU A 9 8.04 15.82 -0.51
C GLU A 9 7.43 17.10 -1.09
N LYS A 10 7.13 17.09 -2.39
CA LYS A 10 6.46 18.22 -3.02
C LYS A 10 5.07 18.40 -2.42
N LEU A 11 4.31 17.31 -2.28
CA LEU A 11 2.97 17.33 -1.70
C LEU A 11 2.96 17.68 -0.22
N SER A 12 3.99 17.31 0.55
CA SER A 12 4.12 17.66 1.98
C SER A 12 4.34 19.16 2.22
N LYS A 13 4.77 19.91 1.20
CA LYS A 13 4.82 21.38 1.28
C LYS A 13 3.46 22.02 1.09
N THR A 14 2.51 21.32 0.46
CA THR A 14 1.15 21.79 0.22
C THR A 14 0.21 21.43 1.38
N SER A 15 0.33 20.23 1.95
CA SER A 15 -0.56 19.75 3.01
C SER A 15 0.18 19.33 4.27
N LYS A 16 -0.26 19.85 5.42
CA LYS A 16 0.25 19.48 6.75
C LYS A 16 -0.07 18.04 7.16
N TYR A 17 -0.97 17.38 6.44
CA TYR A 17 -1.38 15.99 6.66
C TYR A 17 -0.51 15.00 5.89
N ILE A 18 0.54 15.48 5.21
CA ILE A 18 1.51 14.63 4.53
C ILE A 18 2.86 14.76 5.24
N LYS A 19 3.36 13.64 5.78
CA LYS A 19 4.58 13.56 6.60
C LYS A 19 5.38 12.30 6.25
N LEU A 20 6.69 12.47 6.09
CA LEU A 20 7.66 11.38 5.93
C LEU A 20 8.51 11.25 7.19
N TYR A 21 8.81 10.03 7.62
CA TYR A 21 9.48 9.76 8.90
C TYR A 21 10.96 9.39 8.76
N ARG A 22 11.76 10.28 8.18
CA ARG A 22 13.13 9.96 7.74
C ARG A 22 14.21 9.86 8.81
N ASN A 23 13.93 10.21 10.05
CA ASN A 23 14.94 10.26 11.10
C ASN A 23 15.19 8.87 11.71
N PHE A 24 15.82 7.97 10.94
CA PHE A 24 16.14 6.61 11.36
C PHE A 24 17.41 6.07 10.70
N ASP A 25 18.03 5.06 11.33
CA ASP A 25 19.12 4.29 10.74
C ASP A 25 18.54 3.22 9.81
N THR A 26 18.92 3.21 8.54
CA THR A 26 18.46 2.21 7.55
C THR A 26 18.75 0.76 7.98
N LYS A 27 19.74 0.54 8.85
CA LYS A 27 19.99 -0.76 9.48
C LYS A 27 18.81 -1.24 10.32
N VAL A 28 17.96 -0.35 10.85
CA VAL A 28 16.73 -0.72 11.56
C VAL A 28 15.80 -1.47 10.61
N ILE A 29 15.62 -0.99 9.37
CA ILE A 29 14.80 -1.66 8.36
C ILE A 29 15.39 -3.03 8.03
N LEU A 30 16.68 -3.06 7.67
CA LEU A 30 17.36 -4.30 7.26
C LEU A 30 17.39 -5.37 8.37
N ARG A 31 17.49 -4.97 9.65
CA ARG A 31 17.44 -5.90 10.78
C ARG A 31 16.04 -6.39 11.10
N ASN A 32 15.02 -5.59 10.86
CA ASN A 32 13.64 -5.92 11.22
C ASN A 32 12.81 -6.47 10.06
N MET A 33 13.26 -6.37 8.80
CA MET A 33 12.55 -6.99 7.66
C MET A 33 12.40 -8.51 7.83
N GLY A 34 13.37 -9.18 8.45
CA GLY A 34 13.28 -10.62 8.75
C GLY A 34 12.23 -11.00 9.80
N LYS A 35 11.56 -10.01 10.44
CA LYS A 35 10.41 -10.25 11.32
C LYS A 35 9.09 -10.30 10.57
N ILE A 36 9.06 -9.82 9.33
CA ILE A 36 7.92 -10.05 8.44
C ILE A 36 7.91 -11.55 8.13
N THR A 37 6.80 -12.20 8.48
CA THR A 37 6.64 -13.65 8.29
C THR A 37 6.24 -13.92 6.84
N GLY A 38 6.87 -14.90 6.20
CA GLY A 38 6.58 -15.27 4.81
C GLY A 38 7.37 -14.41 3.81
N GLU A 39 6.68 -13.71 2.92
CA GLU A 39 7.28 -12.96 1.83
C GLU A 39 7.54 -11.49 2.20
N VAL A 40 8.44 -10.85 1.46
CA VAL A 40 8.82 -9.45 1.68
C VAL A 40 8.92 -8.76 0.33
N ASP A 41 8.05 -7.77 0.09
CA ASP A 41 8.11 -6.98 -1.14
C ASP A 41 9.33 -6.04 -1.18
N LYS A 42 10.13 -6.17 -2.24
CA LYS A 42 11.39 -5.43 -2.40
C LYS A 42 11.16 -3.93 -2.60
N GLN A 43 10.09 -3.54 -3.29
CA GLN A 43 9.81 -2.15 -3.59
C GLN A 43 9.35 -1.41 -2.32
N TYR A 44 8.52 -2.04 -1.51
CA TYR A 44 8.09 -1.54 -0.22
C TYR A 44 9.27 -1.46 0.77
N ILE A 45 10.17 -2.44 0.82
CA ILE A 45 11.40 -2.32 1.64
C ILE A 45 12.26 -1.13 1.19
N ARG A 46 12.43 -0.91 -0.12
CA ARG A 46 13.14 0.28 -0.63
C ARG A 46 12.46 1.57 -0.18
N PHE A 47 11.13 1.62 -0.20
CA PHE A 47 10.38 2.75 0.33
C PHE A 47 10.64 2.97 1.83
N LEU A 48 10.66 1.90 2.63
CA LEU A 48 10.98 1.98 4.05
C LEU A 48 12.42 2.38 4.32
N MET A 49 13.38 2.01 3.48
CA MET A 49 14.77 2.47 3.61
C MET A 49 14.93 3.98 3.40
N GLU A 50 14.00 4.63 2.69
CA GLU A 50 14.00 6.08 2.46
C GLU A 50 13.12 6.85 3.45
N THR A 51 12.12 6.20 4.06
CA THR A 51 11.05 6.89 4.80
C THR A 51 10.75 6.35 6.19
N ASN A 52 11.02 5.07 6.46
CA ASN A 52 10.52 4.29 7.59
C ASN A 52 9.03 4.54 7.90
N GLY A 53 8.24 4.64 6.83
CA GLY A 53 6.81 4.91 6.85
C GLY A 53 6.47 6.36 6.55
N ALA A 54 5.17 6.61 6.37
CA ALA A 54 4.63 7.90 5.99
C ALA A 54 3.18 8.05 6.46
N SER A 55 2.76 9.28 6.70
CA SER A 55 1.35 9.64 6.83
C SER A 55 1.02 10.48 5.60
N ILE A 56 0.07 10.05 4.79
CA ILE A 56 -0.35 10.78 3.59
C ILE A 56 -1.86 10.91 3.66
N LEU A 57 -2.34 12.08 4.12
CA LEU A 57 -3.75 12.26 4.47
C LEU A 57 -4.16 11.21 5.52
N ASP A 58 -5.26 10.51 5.31
CA ASP A 58 -5.75 9.42 6.15
C ASP A 58 -4.99 8.09 5.97
N TYR A 59 -4.05 8.01 5.01
CA TYR A 59 -3.32 6.78 4.72
C TYR A 59 -2.03 6.72 5.55
N CYS A 60 -1.92 5.70 6.39
CA CYS A 60 -0.76 5.43 7.22
C CYS A 60 0.07 4.30 6.60
N PHE A 61 1.20 4.65 5.98
CA PHE A 61 2.22 3.71 5.52
C PHE A 61 3.05 3.28 6.71
N LEU A 62 2.88 2.04 7.15
CA LEU A 62 3.49 1.54 8.38
C LEU A 62 5.01 1.49 8.25
N GLY A 63 5.69 1.51 9.40
CA GLY A 63 7.15 1.45 9.48
C GLY A 63 7.64 0.31 10.37
N MET A 64 8.95 0.27 10.59
CA MET A 64 9.62 -0.66 11.49
C MET A 64 10.26 0.12 12.64
N LYS A 65 9.83 -0.20 13.87
CA LYS A 65 10.27 0.46 15.10
C LYS A 65 10.13 1.98 15.04
N ASN A 66 9.12 2.45 14.29
CA ASN A 66 8.77 3.86 14.22
C ASN A 66 7.69 4.15 15.26
N ASN A 67 8.11 4.69 16.41
CA ASN A 67 7.19 4.99 17.52
C ASN A 67 6.16 6.09 17.19
N GLN A 68 6.32 6.81 16.07
CA GLN A 68 5.39 7.85 15.63
C GLN A 68 4.18 7.28 14.88
N LEU A 69 4.25 6.03 14.41
CA LEU A 69 3.21 5.36 13.60
C LEU A 69 2.33 4.39 14.39
N GLY A 70 2.51 4.30 15.72
CA GLY A 70 1.69 3.51 16.62
C GLY A 70 1.96 2.00 16.59
N ILE A 71 1.97 1.38 15.42
CA ILE A 71 2.16 -0.06 15.23
C ILE A 71 3.30 -0.37 14.25
N ASN A 72 4.02 -1.48 14.47
CA ASN A 72 5.00 -1.96 13.50
C ASN A 72 4.29 -2.70 12.37
N VAL A 73 4.84 -2.62 11.16
CA VAL A 73 4.30 -3.33 10.00
C VAL A 73 4.10 -4.84 10.24
N TYR A 74 5.07 -5.52 10.86
CA TYR A 74 4.99 -6.95 11.17
C TYR A 74 4.01 -7.29 12.31
N ASP A 75 3.65 -6.31 13.14
CA ASP A 75 2.59 -6.49 14.15
C ASP A 75 1.23 -6.38 13.45
N ASN A 76 1.03 -5.34 12.62
CA ASN A 76 -0.20 -5.15 11.85
C ASN A 76 -0.54 -6.34 10.94
N ILE A 77 0.45 -6.86 10.20
CA ILE A 77 0.27 -8.05 9.36
C ILE A 77 -0.26 -9.23 10.19
N ARG A 78 0.32 -9.47 11.37
CA ARG A 78 -0.09 -10.58 12.24
C ARG A 78 -1.48 -10.36 12.83
N GLU A 79 -1.82 -9.14 13.21
CA GLU A 79 -3.15 -8.79 13.69
C GLU A 79 -4.21 -9.00 12.60
N LEU A 80 -3.95 -8.56 11.36
CA LEU A 80 -4.84 -8.83 10.22
C LEU A 80 -5.07 -10.33 10.02
N TRP A 81 -4.00 -11.14 10.07
CA TRP A 81 -4.10 -12.59 9.90
C TRP A 81 -4.83 -13.29 11.06
N GLN A 82 -4.79 -12.72 12.27
CA GLN A 82 -5.54 -13.25 13.40
C GLN A 82 -7.04 -12.95 13.28
N VAL A 83 -7.38 -11.77 12.76
CA VAL A 83 -8.78 -11.38 12.52
C VAL A 83 -9.36 -12.17 11.35
N ASP A 84 -8.58 -12.35 10.29
CA ASP A 84 -8.99 -13.05 9.07
C ASP A 84 -7.88 -14.00 8.61
N ASN A 85 -8.07 -15.28 8.95
CA ASN A 85 -7.04 -16.30 8.75
C ASN A 85 -6.79 -16.63 7.27
N LEU A 86 -7.72 -16.29 6.35
CA LEU A 86 -7.53 -16.52 4.92
C LEU A 86 -6.49 -15.57 4.31
N LEU A 87 -6.15 -14.48 5.00
CA LEU A 87 -5.08 -13.57 4.61
C LEU A 87 -3.68 -14.13 4.86
N THR A 88 -3.57 -15.17 5.70
CA THR A 88 -2.29 -15.71 6.18
C THR A 88 -1.43 -16.22 5.02
N PHE A 89 -0.23 -15.66 4.87
CA PHE A 89 0.67 -15.92 3.72
C PHE A 89 0.08 -15.57 2.34
N ARG A 90 -1.01 -14.80 2.28
CA ARG A 90 -1.67 -14.37 1.04
C ARG A 90 -1.66 -12.85 0.87
N PHE A 91 -1.78 -12.11 1.97
CA PHE A 91 -1.87 -10.66 1.97
C PHE A 91 -1.11 -10.06 3.15
N TRP A 92 -0.17 -9.15 2.86
CA TRP A 92 0.61 -8.43 3.86
C TRP A 92 0.17 -6.97 3.89
N GLY A 93 -0.81 -6.64 4.74
CA GLY A 93 -1.30 -5.28 4.92
C GLY A 93 -0.23 -4.35 5.52
N VAL A 94 0.24 -3.39 4.73
CA VAL A 94 1.32 -2.46 5.10
C VAL A 94 0.92 -0.99 5.11
N ILE A 95 -0.28 -0.69 4.64
CA ILE A 95 -0.91 0.63 4.66
C ILE A 95 -2.29 0.46 5.28
N GLY A 96 -2.65 1.32 6.23
CA GLY A 96 -3.98 1.35 6.83
C GLY A 96 -4.61 2.74 6.76
N THR A 97 -5.93 2.80 6.79
CA THR A 97 -6.70 4.05 6.95
C THR A 97 -7.42 4.07 8.30
N SER A 98 -7.93 5.24 8.72
CA SER A 98 -8.70 5.32 9.98
C SER A 98 -10.03 4.58 9.94
N CYS A 99 -10.52 4.23 8.74
CA CYS A 99 -11.77 3.51 8.51
C CYS A 99 -11.61 1.98 8.40
N GLY A 100 -10.41 1.43 8.66
CA GLY A 100 -10.17 -0.01 8.60
C GLY A 100 -9.97 -0.58 7.19
N GLU A 101 -9.69 0.29 6.21
CA GLU A 101 -9.18 -0.11 4.90
C GLU A 101 -7.68 -0.41 5.01
N ASN A 102 -7.24 -1.45 4.30
CA ASN A 102 -5.86 -1.89 4.30
C ASN A 102 -5.38 -2.10 2.86
N PHE A 103 -4.14 -1.73 2.60
CA PHE A 103 -3.45 -2.02 1.35
C PHE A 103 -2.13 -2.72 1.64
N GLY A 104 -1.78 -3.67 0.78
CA GLY A 104 -0.71 -4.62 1.07
C GLY A 104 -0.26 -5.37 -0.15
N TYR A 105 0.91 -5.98 -0.09
CA TYR A 105 1.36 -6.85 -1.17
C TYR A 105 0.77 -8.27 -1.01
N LEU A 106 0.65 -8.98 -2.13
CA LEU A 106 0.08 -10.32 -2.24
C LEU A 106 1.16 -11.35 -2.57
N ASP A 107 0.90 -12.64 -2.33
CA ASP A 107 1.76 -13.75 -2.80
C ASP A 107 1.69 -13.97 -4.33
N LYS A 108 0.91 -13.14 -5.02
CA LYS A 108 0.89 -13.07 -6.49
C LYS A 108 1.99 -12.14 -7.01
N ILE A 109 2.83 -12.66 -7.89
CA ILE A 109 3.90 -11.91 -8.55
C ILE A 109 3.54 -11.52 -9.99
N ASP A 110 4.10 -10.39 -10.44
CA ASP A 110 4.13 -9.94 -11.84
C ASP A 110 5.30 -10.60 -12.61
N SER A 111 5.38 -10.34 -13.92
CA SER A 111 6.41 -10.85 -14.82
C SER A 111 7.82 -10.34 -14.51
N ASP A 112 7.94 -9.22 -13.79
CA ASP A 112 9.20 -8.66 -13.31
C ASP A 112 9.59 -9.19 -11.90
N GLY A 113 8.74 -10.01 -11.29
CA GLY A 113 8.94 -10.59 -9.96
C GLY A 113 8.65 -9.63 -8.80
N ASN A 114 7.84 -8.59 -9.02
CA ASN A 114 7.27 -7.75 -7.97
C ASN A 114 5.93 -8.31 -7.50
N HIS A 115 5.54 -7.97 -6.28
CA HIS A 115 4.24 -8.40 -5.76
C HIS A 115 3.13 -7.46 -6.21
N PHE A 116 2.00 -8.04 -6.61
CA PHE A 116 0.76 -7.29 -6.78
C PHE A 116 0.35 -6.65 -5.45
N ILE A 117 -0.30 -5.49 -5.54
CA ILE A 117 -0.91 -4.81 -4.41
C ILE A 117 -2.39 -5.13 -4.33
N GLY A 118 -2.84 -5.54 -3.16
CA GLY A 118 -4.23 -5.77 -2.80
C GLY A 118 -4.82 -4.67 -1.92
N TYR A 119 -6.14 -4.59 -1.95
CA TYR A 119 -7.00 -3.85 -1.03
C TYR A 119 -7.85 -4.84 -0.23
N TYR A 120 -7.95 -4.59 1.06
CA TYR A 120 -8.73 -5.37 2.03
C TYR A 120 -9.50 -4.41 2.94
N ASN A 121 -10.75 -4.72 3.25
CA ASN A 121 -11.54 -3.97 4.22
C ASN A 121 -11.98 -4.89 5.35
N THR A 122 -11.71 -4.49 6.59
CA THR A 122 -12.11 -5.25 7.78
C THR A 122 -13.62 -5.47 7.91
N ASN A 123 -14.44 -4.65 7.24
CA ASN A 123 -15.90 -4.82 7.18
C ASN A 123 -16.36 -5.83 6.11
N GLU A 124 -15.47 -6.22 5.19
CA GLU A 124 -15.70 -7.23 4.15
C GLU A 124 -14.63 -8.32 4.26
N PRO A 125 -14.66 -9.14 5.32
CA PRO A 125 -13.66 -10.19 5.51
C PRO A 125 -13.65 -11.17 4.34
N GLU A 126 -12.52 -11.82 4.13
CA GLU A 126 -12.26 -12.79 3.06
C GLU A 126 -12.28 -12.19 1.64
N GLN A 127 -12.50 -10.87 1.51
CA GLN A 127 -12.51 -10.17 0.23
C GLN A 127 -11.24 -9.33 0.05
N VAL A 128 -10.38 -9.76 -0.87
CA VAL A 128 -9.21 -9.00 -1.29
C VAL A 128 -9.32 -8.68 -2.76
N TYR A 129 -9.01 -7.44 -3.14
CA TYR A 129 -9.09 -6.96 -4.52
C TYR A 129 -7.73 -6.45 -4.98
N LEU A 130 -7.29 -6.88 -6.16
CA LEU A 130 -6.09 -6.38 -6.81
C LEU A 130 -6.28 -4.92 -7.22
N VAL A 131 -5.31 -4.07 -6.87
CA VAL A 131 -5.35 -2.62 -7.15
C VAL A 131 -4.18 -2.13 -7.99
N ALA A 132 -3.07 -2.87 -8.01
CA ALA A 132 -1.94 -2.62 -8.91
C ALA A 132 -1.08 -3.88 -9.06
N SER A 133 -0.32 -3.98 -10.13
CA SER A 133 0.66 -5.07 -10.33
C SER A 133 1.95 -4.93 -9.53
N SER A 134 2.28 -3.73 -9.05
CA SER A 134 3.44 -3.48 -8.20
C SER A 134 3.26 -2.27 -7.28
N PHE A 135 4.10 -2.18 -6.25
CA PHE A 135 4.09 -1.06 -5.30
C PHE A 135 4.42 0.29 -5.96
N ASP A 136 5.39 0.33 -6.88
CA ASP A 136 5.77 1.56 -7.57
C ASP A 136 4.62 2.07 -8.47
N ILE A 137 3.88 1.17 -9.15
CA ILE A 137 2.69 1.52 -9.93
C ILE A 137 1.56 2.00 -9.01
N PHE A 138 1.30 1.28 -7.91
CA PHE A 138 0.34 1.70 -6.88
C PHE A 138 0.65 3.13 -6.40
N MET A 139 1.90 3.41 -6.04
CA MET A 139 2.33 4.72 -5.54
C MET A 139 2.18 5.81 -6.60
N SER A 140 2.47 5.52 -7.87
CA SER A 140 2.28 6.49 -8.96
C SER A 140 0.81 6.92 -9.08
N LYS A 141 -0.10 5.93 -9.11
CA LYS A 141 -1.56 6.15 -9.19
C LYS A 141 -2.08 6.89 -7.95
N PHE A 142 -1.68 6.41 -6.77
CA PHE A 142 -2.07 6.97 -5.48
C PHE A 142 -1.66 8.44 -5.37
N LEU A 143 -0.40 8.79 -5.67
CA LEU A 143 0.08 10.16 -5.54
C LEU A 143 -0.56 11.12 -6.55
N LYS A 144 -0.88 10.64 -7.77
CA LYS A 144 -1.66 11.42 -8.73
C LYS A 144 -3.05 11.73 -8.19
N GLN A 145 -3.68 10.78 -7.50
CA GLN A 145 -4.97 11.01 -6.84
C GLN A 145 -4.84 12.01 -5.68
N ILE A 146 -3.81 11.89 -4.84
CA ILE A 146 -3.54 12.85 -3.76
C ILE A 146 -3.33 14.26 -4.32
N GLU A 147 -2.57 14.41 -5.41
CA GLU A 147 -2.37 15.70 -6.07
C GLU A 147 -3.69 16.29 -6.56
N ASN A 148 -4.55 15.48 -7.18
CA ASN A 148 -5.87 15.93 -7.64
C ASN A 148 -6.77 16.34 -6.48
N THR A 149 -6.77 15.58 -5.38
CA THR A 149 -7.52 15.91 -4.17
C THR A 149 -7.06 17.25 -3.60
N LEU A 150 -5.75 17.47 -3.46
CA LEU A 150 -5.21 18.72 -2.92
C LEU A 150 -5.39 19.93 -3.84
N LYS A 151 -5.48 19.72 -5.17
CA LYS A 151 -5.84 20.78 -6.12
C LYS A 151 -7.28 21.26 -5.94
N LEU A 152 -8.19 20.38 -5.50
CA LEU A 152 -9.59 20.71 -5.25
C LEU A 152 -9.80 21.29 -3.85
N ASP A 153 -9.10 20.72 -2.86
CA ASP A 153 -9.11 21.17 -1.47
C ASP A 153 -7.74 20.97 -0.82
N GLU A 154 -7.00 22.06 -0.64
CA GLU A 154 -5.67 22.06 -0.02
C GLU A 154 -5.69 21.58 1.46
N ASN A 155 -6.85 21.66 2.12
CA ASN A 155 -7.04 21.24 3.50
C ASN A 155 -7.61 19.82 3.64
N ALA A 156 -7.76 19.10 2.53
CA ALA A 156 -8.28 17.74 2.53
C ALA A 156 -7.50 16.87 3.52
N ILE A 157 -8.24 16.09 4.32
CA ILE A 157 -7.71 15.12 5.28
C ILE A 157 -7.78 13.68 4.77
N CYS A 158 -8.56 13.44 3.72
CA CYS A 158 -8.74 12.14 3.08
C CYS A 158 -9.07 12.34 1.59
N ILE A 159 -9.03 11.26 0.82
CA ILE A 159 -9.51 11.25 -0.56
C ILE A 159 -11.05 11.08 -0.50
N ALA A 160 -11.81 12.11 -0.86
CA ALA A 160 -13.27 12.06 -0.79
C ALA A 160 -13.90 11.06 -1.77
N ASN A 161 -13.25 10.83 -2.91
CA ASN A 161 -13.67 9.83 -3.90
C ASN A 161 -12.63 8.70 -3.99
N ASN A 162 -12.90 7.59 -3.30
CA ASN A 162 -12.05 6.38 -3.28
C ASN A 162 -12.19 5.51 -4.55
N ASP A 163 -12.79 6.02 -5.63
CA ASP A 163 -12.91 5.28 -6.89
C ASP A 163 -11.57 4.98 -7.59
N TRP A 164 -10.46 5.59 -7.14
CA TRP A 164 -9.16 5.49 -7.81
C TRP A 164 -8.60 4.05 -7.87
N PHE A 165 -9.00 3.19 -6.93
CA PHE A 165 -8.62 1.77 -6.86
C PHE A 165 -9.79 0.79 -7.03
N LEU A 166 -11.02 1.27 -7.11
CA LEU A 166 -12.22 0.45 -7.33
C LEU A 166 -12.76 0.53 -8.76
N ASN A 167 -12.38 1.56 -9.51
CA ASN A 167 -12.79 1.73 -10.89
C ASN A 167 -11.89 0.92 -11.85
N LYS A 168 -12.50 -0.02 -12.60
CA LYS A 168 -11.80 -0.89 -13.55
C LYS A 168 -10.98 -0.12 -14.60
N GLU A 169 -11.49 0.99 -15.11
CA GLU A 169 -10.80 1.79 -16.13
C GLU A 169 -9.56 2.48 -15.54
N LYS A 170 -9.62 2.89 -14.26
CA LYS A 170 -8.48 3.49 -13.55
C LYS A 170 -7.43 2.44 -13.15
N LEU A 171 -7.86 1.22 -12.84
CA LEU A 171 -6.97 0.11 -12.47
C LEU A 171 -5.96 -0.24 -13.56
N ILE A 172 -6.34 -0.13 -14.83
CA ILE A 172 -5.49 -0.53 -15.97
C ILE A 172 -4.56 0.57 -16.49
N VAL A 173 -4.73 1.82 -16.03
CA VAL A 173 -3.90 2.94 -16.48
C VAL A 173 -2.46 2.68 -16.09
N ASP A 174 -1.57 2.69 -17.07
CA ASP A 174 -0.13 2.45 -16.90
C ASP A 174 0.19 1.11 -16.20
N ASP A 175 -0.66 0.10 -16.36
CA ASP A 175 -0.56 -1.20 -15.68
C ASP A 175 -1.06 -2.36 -16.56
N GLU A 176 -0.17 -2.82 -17.44
CA GLU A 176 -0.48 -3.86 -18.43
C GLU A 176 -0.82 -5.21 -17.79
N GLU A 177 -0.07 -5.59 -16.76
CA GLU A 177 -0.30 -6.80 -15.94
C GLU A 177 -1.72 -6.82 -15.35
N MET A 178 -2.16 -5.70 -14.77
CA MET A 178 -3.51 -5.58 -14.25
C MET A 178 -4.57 -5.65 -15.35
N ASN A 179 -4.29 -5.06 -16.52
CA ASN A 179 -5.16 -5.18 -17.69
C ASN A 179 -5.30 -6.63 -18.15
N GLN A 180 -4.19 -7.35 -18.31
CA GLN A 180 -4.19 -8.77 -18.68
C GLN A 180 -4.94 -9.61 -17.64
N TYR A 181 -4.73 -9.37 -16.35
CA TYR A 181 -5.45 -10.07 -15.28
C TYR A 181 -6.97 -9.88 -15.40
N LEU A 182 -7.42 -8.63 -15.57
CA LEU A 182 -8.84 -8.29 -15.69
C LEU A 182 -9.48 -8.86 -16.96
N GLN A 183 -8.75 -8.93 -18.07
CA GLN A 183 -9.24 -9.58 -19.30
C GLN A 183 -9.46 -11.08 -19.10
N ASN A 184 -8.57 -11.75 -18.36
CA ASN A 184 -8.65 -13.19 -18.11
C ASN A 184 -9.70 -13.57 -17.06
N HIS A 185 -9.84 -12.79 -15.98
CA HIS A 185 -10.69 -13.14 -14.83
C HIS A 185 -12.00 -12.36 -14.76
N LYS A 186 -12.14 -11.25 -15.49
CA LYS A 186 -13.30 -10.33 -15.49
C LYS A 186 -13.58 -9.61 -14.16
N THR A 187 -12.80 -9.90 -13.12
CA THR A 187 -12.87 -9.34 -11.76
C THR A 187 -11.48 -9.00 -11.25
N SER A 188 -11.36 -8.00 -10.37
CA SER A 188 -10.13 -7.72 -9.61
C SER A 188 -10.05 -8.52 -8.31
N LYS A 189 -11.12 -9.24 -7.93
CA LYS A 189 -11.12 -10.08 -6.73
C LYS A 189 -9.98 -11.12 -6.82
N TYR A 190 -9.21 -11.21 -5.75
CA TYR A 190 -8.15 -12.16 -5.57
C TYR A 190 -8.69 -13.40 -4.84
N ASP A 191 -8.38 -14.58 -5.37
CA ASP A 191 -8.83 -15.84 -4.77
C ASP A 191 -7.83 -16.31 -3.69
N LEU A 192 -8.16 -16.01 -2.43
CA LEU A 192 -7.40 -16.42 -1.25
C LEU A 192 -7.34 -17.94 -1.05
N LEU A 193 -8.18 -18.72 -1.74
CA LEU A 193 -8.22 -20.18 -1.61
C LEU A 193 -7.42 -20.90 -2.70
N SER A 194 -7.15 -20.23 -3.83
CA SER A 194 -6.33 -20.80 -4.91
C SER A 194 -4.86 -20.92 -4.50
N LYS A 195 -4.24 -22.10 -4.59
CA LYS A 195 -2.78 -22.29 -4.52
C LYS A 195 -2.31 -22.98 -5.78
#